data_AF-A0A0S3U0J7-F1
#
_entry.id   AF-A0A0S3U0J7-F1
#
_cell.length_a   1.000
_cell.length_b   1.000
_cell.length_c   1.000
_cell.angle_alpha   90.00
_cell.angle_beta   90.00
_cell.angle_gamma   90.00
#
_symmetry.space_group_name_H-M   'P 1'
#
loop_
_entity.id
_entity.type
_entity.pdbx_description
1 polymer ?
#
loop_
_entity_poly.entity_id
_entity_poly.type
_entity_poly.pdbx_seq_one_letter_code
_entity_poly.pdbx_strand_id
1 'polypeptide(L)'
;MNVLLDTNIITAIIKENQRALNQFAIARQARSRICISCITYYEIKRGLVYSNASRQLSKFERLCLTLEVLLMDDLEIIETASRIHADLRRRGRPIQDADILIAATAMFHSLTLISNDSDMQNIESLSLGNWL
;
A
#
# COMPACT_ATOMS: atom_id res chain seq x y z
N MET A 1 10.64 0.89 -11.80
CA MET A 1 10.67 0.99 -10.32
C MET A 1 9.53 0.15 -9.81
N ASN A 2 9.80 -0.91 -9.04
CA ASN A 2 8.72 -1.79 -8.57
C ASN A 2 8.09 -1.17 -7.31
N VAL A 3 6.77 -1.17 -7.24
CA VAL A 3 6.03 -0.39 -6.22
C VAL A 3 4.97 -1.22 -5.52
N LEU A 4 4.74 -0.89 -4.24
CA LEU A 4 3.59 -1.33 -3.46
C LEU A 4 2.70 -0.10 -3.23
N LEU A 5 1.43 -0.16 -3.63
CA LEU A 5 0.49 0.95 -3.43
C LEU A 5 -0.23 0.81 -2.10
N ASP A 6 -0.22 1.87 -1.31
CA ASP A 6 -0.95 1.96 -0.04
C ASP A 6 -2.46 2.21 -0.25
N THR A 7 -3.25 2.01 0.80
CA THR A 7 -4.71 2.17 0.84
C THR A 7 -5.15 3.58 0.41
N ASN A 8 -4.45 4.63 0.84
CA ASN A 8 -4.78 6.00 0.44
C ASN A 8 -4.57 6.24 -1.08
N ILE A 9 -3.54 5.65 -1.68
CA ILE A 9 -3.25 5.79 -3.10
C ILE A 9 -4.28 5.02 -3.94
N ILE A 10 -4.60 3.78 -3.57
CA ILE A 10 -5.64 3.00 -4.25
C ILE A 10 -6.99 3.70 -4.18
N THR A 11 -7.34 4.26 -3.01
CA THR A 11 -8.55 5.05 -2.85
C THR A 11 -8.57 6.24 -3.81
N ALA A 12 -7.45 6.96 -3.96
CA ALA A 12 -7.37 8.09 -4.87
C ALA A 12 -7.51 7.68 -6.35
N ILE A 13 -6.93 6.54 -6.76
CA ILE A 13 -7.10 5.98 -8.10
C ILE A 13 -8.57 5.64 -8.38
N ILE A 14 -9.26 4.98 -7.43
CA ILE A 14 -10.69 4.63 -7.56
C ILE A 14 -11.57 5.87 -7.67
N LYS A 15 -11.19 6.93 -6.94
CA LYS A 15 -11.84 8.26 -6.97
C LYS A 15 -11.42 9.12 -8.17
N GLU A 16 -10.68 8.57 -9.13
CA GLU A 16 -10.26 9.24 -10.36
C GLU A 16 -9.42 10.51 -10.12
N ASN A 17 -8.59 10.52 -9.06
CA ASN A 17 -7.63 11.60 -8.86
C ASN A 17 -6.63 11.63 -10.02
N GLN A 18 -6.57 12.76 -10.75
CA GLN A 18 -5.78 12.86 -11.98
C GLN A 18 -4.28 12.66 -11.75
N ARG A 19 -3.74 13.14 -10.63
CA ARG A 19 -2.31 12.99 -10.33
C ARG A 19 -1.95 11.52 -10.08
N ALA A 20 -2.75 10.82 -9.28
CA ALA A 20 -2.57 9.40 -9.04
C ALA A 20 -2.74 8.57 -10.32
N LEU A 21 -3.75 8.87 -11.15
CA LEU A 21 -3.97 8.20 -12.44
C LEU A 21 -2.81 8.42 -13.42
N ASN A 22 -2.25 9.63 -13.49
CA ASN A 22 -1.11 9.95 -14.34
C ASN A 22 0.13 9.16 -13.90
N GLN A 23 0.44 9.14 -12.60
CA GLN A 23 1.58 8.39 -12.08
C GLN A 23 1.40 6.88 -12.28
N PHE A 24 0.19 6.37 -12.06
CA PHE A 24 -0.14 4.97 -12.34
C PHE A 24 0.05 4.63 -13.83
N ALA A 25 -0.38 5.50 -14.74
CA ALA A 25 -0.18 5.32 -16.17
C ALA A 25 1.31 5.33 -16.56
N ILE A 26 2.11 6.25 -16.01
CA ILE A 26 3.56 6.32 -16.21
C ILE A 26 4.22 5.02 -15.73
N ALA A 27 3.87 4.56 -14.52
CA ALA A 27 4.41 3.32 -13.96
C ALA A 27 4.09 2.09 -14.85
N ARG A 28 2.86 2.02 -15.38
CA ARG A 28 2.45 0.96 -16.32
C ARG A 28 3.19 1.03 -17.64
N GLN A 29 3.36 2.22 -18.22
CA GLN A 29 4.12 2.40 -19.47
C GLN A 29 5.59 1.98 -19.30
N ALA A 30 6.17 2.27 -18.14
CA ALA A 30 7.51 1.84 -17.78
C ALA A 30 7.63 0.33 -17.46
N ARG A 31 6.54 -0.45 -17.60
CA ARG A 31 6.47 -1.88 -17.24
C ARG A 31 6.93 -2.17 -15.82
N SER A 32 6.67 -1.23 -14.91
CA SER A 32 6.95 -1.42 -13.49
C SER A 32 6.04 -2.51 -12.92
N ARG A 33 6.56 -3.33 -12.00
CA ARG A 33 5.72 -4.22 -11.19
C ARG A 33 4.93 -3.37 -10.19
N ILE A 34 3.60 -3.40 -10.27
CA ILE A 34 2.70 -2.63 -9.41
C ILE A 34 1.89 -3.61 -8.56
N CYS A 35 2.07 -3.53 -7.25
CA CYS A 35 1.49 -4.46 -6.29
C CYS A 35 0.61 -3.74 -5.27
N ILE A 36 -0.23 -4.49 -4.57
CA ILE A 36 -0.86 -4.09 -3.31
C ILE A 36 -0.67 -5.21 -2.28
N SER A 37 -0.62 -4.86 -0.99
CA SER A 37 -0.64 -5.87 0.08
C SER A 37 -2.06 -6.44 0.23
N CYS A 38 -2.18 -7.68 0.71
CA CYS A 38 -3.46 -8.25 1.12
C CYS A 38 -4.14 -7.41 2.22
N ILE A 39 -3.37 -6.68 3.03
CA ILE A 39 -3.90 -5.73 4.02
C ILE A 39 -4.60 -4.56 3.34
N THR A 40 -3.93 -3.91 2.37
CA THR A 40 -4.53 -2.86 1.54
C THR A 40 -5.79 -3.36 0.83
N TYR A 41 -5.74 -4.57 0.28
CA TYR A 41 -6.91 -5.19 -0.36
C TYR A 41 -8.09 -5.32 0.63
N TYR A 42 -7.81 -5.82 1.83
CA TYR A 42 -8.79 -5.96 2.90
C TYR A 42 -9.39 -4.61 3.30
N GLU A 43 -8.57 -3.58 3.53
CA GLU A 43 -9.02 -2.24 3.95
C GLU A 43 -9.94 -1.57 2.92
N ILE A 44 -9.56 -1.61 1.64
CA ILE A 44 -10.40 -1.07 0.58
C ILE A 44 -11.70 -1.85 0.49
N LYS A 45 -11.64 -3.18 0.47
CA LYS A 45 -12.83 -4.03 0.30
C LYS A 45 -13.80 -3.86 1.46
N ARG A 46 -13.33 -3.87 2.72
CA ARG A 46 -14.20 -3.67 3.90
C ARG A 46 -14.88 -2.30 3.87
N GLY A 47 -14.17 -1.24 3.48
CA GLY A 47 -14.72 0.11 3.41
C GLY A 47 -15.80 0.25 2.34
N LEU A 48 -15.57 -0.33 1.17
CA LEU A 48 -16.52 -0.32 0.06
C LEU A 48 -17.77 -1.17 0.35
N VAL A 49 -17.60 -2.33 1.00
CA VAL A 49 -18.72 -3.17 1.47
C VAL A 49 -19.54 -2.44 2.52
N TYR A 50 -18.89 -1.86 3.55
CA TYR A 50 -19.57 -1.13 4.62
C TYR A 50 -20.40 0.06 4.10
N SER A 51 -19.84 0.81 3.14
CA SER A 51 -20.51 1.99 2.55
C SER A 51 -21.52 1.66 1.45
N ASN A 52 -21.71 0.38 1.11
CA ASN A 52 -22.54 -0.07 -0.01
C ASN A 52 -22.19 0.64 -1.35
N ALA A 53 -20.91 0.94 -1.55
CA ALA A 53 -20.40 1.71 -2.68
C ALA A 53 -20.16 0.81 -3.92
N SER A 54 -21.23 0.22 -4.44
CA SER A 54 -21.20 -0.82 -5.49
C SER A 54 -20.46 -0.40 -6.76
N ARG A 55 -20.58 0.87 -7.20
CA ARG A 55 -19.81 1.38 -8.36
C ARG A 55 -18.30 1.37 -8.11
N GLN A 56 -17.86 1.80 -6.93
CA GLN A 56 -16.45 1.84 -6.54
C GLN A 56 -15.91 0.45 -6.27
N LEU A 57 -16.72 -0.45 -5.71
CA LEU A 57 -16.38 -1.86 -5.53
C LEU A 57 -16.05 -2.52 -6.89
N SER A 58 -16.92 -2.37 -7.88
CA SER A 58 -16.65 -2.93 -9.22
C SER A 58 -15.43 -2.30 -9.90
N LYS A 59 -15.12 -1.01 -9.63
CA LYS A 59 -13.87 -0.38 -10.11
C LYS A 59 -12.65 -1.01 -9.44
N PHE A 60 -12.69 -1.19 -8.12
CA PHE A 60 -11.61 -1.79 -7.36
C PHE A 60 -11.34 -3.24 -7.79
N GLU A 61 -12.39 -4.04 -7.96
CA GLU A 61 -12.27 -5.44 -8.42
C GLU A 61 -11.64 -5.51 -9.81
N ARG A 62 -12.06 -4.67 -10.75
CA ARG A 62 -11.43 -4.58 -12.08
C ARG A 62 -9.98 -4.13 -12.01
N LEU A 63 -9.65 -3.19 -11.12
CA LEU A 63 -8.27 -2.75 -10.91
C LEU A 63 -7.42 -3.90 -10.39
N CYS A 64 -7.91 -4.68 -9.42
CA CYS A 64 -7.21 -5.83 -8.86
C CYS A 64 -6.90 -6.93 -9.89
N LEU A 65 -7.69 -7.06 -10.96
CA LEU A 65 -7.36 -7.98 -12.06
C LEU A 65 -6.06 -7.60 -12.80
N THR A 66 -5.59 -6.36 -12.63
CA THR A 66 -4.38 -5.84 -13.27
C THR A 66 -3.21 -5.67 -12.32
N LEU A 67 -3.43 -5.89 -11.02
CA LEU A 67 -2.44 -5.72 -9.97
C LEU A 67 -2.08 -7.08 -9.37
N GLU A 68 -0.84 -7.19 -8.90
CA GLU A 68 -0.44 -8.31 -8.07
C GLU A 68 -0.84 -8.03 -6.61
N VAL A 69 -1.57 -8.96 -5.99
CA VAL A 69 -1.89 -8.89 -4.56
C VAL A 69 -0.88 -9.76 -3.81
N LEU A 70 0.00 -9.12 -3.04
CA LEU A 70 1.02 -9.79 -2.24
C LEU A 70 0.40 -10.28 -0.92
N LEU A 71 0.53 -11.57 -0.67
CA LEU A 71 0.12 -12.18 0.60
C LEU A 71 1.24 -12.04 1.63
N MET A 72 0.91 -12.27 2.89
CA MET A 72 1.91 -12.49 3.94
C MET A 72 2.16 -13.99 4.07
N ASP A 73 2.85 -14.55 3.08
CA ASP A 73 3.12 -15.98 2.95
C ASP A 73 4.50 -16.40 3.52
N ASP A 74 5.29 -15.44 3.97
CA ASP A 74 6.58 -15.64 4.64
C ASP A 74 6.59 -14.99 6.03
N LEU A 75 7.09 -15.73 7.03
CA LEU A 75 7.21 -15.25 8.42
C LEU A 75 8.17 -14.07 8.54
N GLU A 76 9.14 -13.90 7.64
CA GLU A 76 10.08 -12.78 7.67
C GLU A 76 9.37 -11.42 7.50
N ILE A 77 8.20 -11.39 6.86
CA ILE A 77 7.35 -10.19 6.80
C ILE A 77 6.88 -9.81 8.21
N ILE A 78 6.46 -10.79 9.01
CA ILE A 78 5.99 -10.59 10.38
C ILE A 78 7.14 -10.23 11.32
N GLU A 79 8.30 -10.85 11.14
CA GLU A 79 9.52 -10.48 11.87
C GLU A 79 9.93 -9.03 11.57
N THR A 80 9.87 -8.63 10.30
CA THR A 80 10.14 -7.24 9.88
C THR A 80 9.14 -6.27 10.49
N ALA A 81 7.83 -6.58 10.45
CA ALA A 81 6.78 -5.77 11.08
C ALA A 81 7.01 -5.61 12.59
N SER A 82 7.40 -6.69 13.28
CA SER A 82 7.68 -6.69 14.72
C SER A 82 8.86 -5.78 15.07
N ARG A 83 9.92 -5.80 14.26
CA ARG A 83 11.08 -4.90 14.40
C ARG A 83 10.69 -3.44 14.19
N ILE A 84 9.91 -3.14 13.14
CA ILE A 84 9.40 -1.79 12.86
C ILE A 84 8.56 -1.29 14.04
N HIS A 85 7.61 -2.08 14.53
CA HIS A 85 6.76 -1.71 15.66
C HIS A 85 7.58 -1.39 16.91
N ALA A 86 8.53 -2.27 17.27
CA ALA A 86 9.35 -2.09 18.45
C ALA A 86 10.21 -0.81 18.37
N ASP A 87 10.78 -0.54 17.21
CA ASP A 87 11.57 0.65 16.96
C ASP A 87 10.74 1.94 17.04
N LEU A 88 9.62 2.02 16.31
CA LEU A 88 8.70 3.16 16.35
C LEU A 88 8.20 3.45 17.78
N ARG A 89 7.89 2.39 18.54
CA ARG A 89 7.45 2.51 19.93
C ARG A 89 8.54 3.04 20.84
N ARG A 90 9.79 2.60 20.67
CA ARG A 90 10.95 3.12 21.44
C ARG A 90 11.22 4.60 21.13
N ARG A 91 11.04 5.00 19.87
CA ARG A 91 11.21 6.40 19.42
C ARG A 91 10.01 7.30 19.72
N GLY A 92 8.93 6.77 20.32
CA GLY A 92 7.73 7.53 20.68
C GLY A 92 6.89 7.96 19.48
N ARG A 93 6.95 7.21 18.37
CA ARG A 93 6.23 7.50 17.12
C ARG A 93 5.41 6.28 16.65
N PRO A 94 4.50 5.73 17.47
CA PRO A 94 3.70 4.58 17.05
C PRO A 94 2.79 4.96 15.87
N ILE A 95 2.65 4.03 14.92
CA ILE A 95 1.71 4.11 13.80
C ILE A 95 0.77 2.89 13.85
N GLN A 96 -0.22 2.80 12.97
CA GLN A 96 -1.18 1.70 12.99
C GLN A 96 -0.54 0.36 12.57
N ASP A 97 -1.01 -0.76 13.12
CA ASP A 97 -0.46 -2.07 12.77
C ASP A 97 -0.66 -2.42 11.29
N ALA A 98 -1.76 -1.96 10.67
CA ALA A 98 -1.99 -2.16 9.23
C ALA A 98 -0.90 -1.49 8.39
N ASP A 99 -0.53 -0.25 8.73
CA ASP A 99 0.54 0.51 8.07
C ASP A 99 1.90 -0.19 8.23
N ILE A 100 2.18 -0.70 9.44
CA ILE A 100 3.40 -1.46 9.72
C ILE A 100 3.46 -2.72 8.87
N LEU A 101 2.37 -3.47 8.76
CA LEU A 101 2.30 -4.69 7.95
C LEU A 101 2.48 -4.39 6.46
N ILE A 102 1.86 -3.32 5.95
CA ILE A 102 2.02 -2.87 4.57
C ILE A 102 3.48 -2.48 4.28
N ALA A 103 4.10 -1.69 5.17
CA ALA A 103 5.49 -1.28 5.05
C ALA A 103 6.45 -2.48 5.12
N ALA A 104 6.20 -3.43 6.03
CA ALA A 104 6.99 -4.66 6.13
C ALA A 104 6.90 -5.51 4.85
N THR A 105 5.70 -5.66 4.27
CA THR A 105 5.54 -6.31 2.96
C THR A 105 6.35 -5.61 1.87
N ALA A 106 6.33 -4.27 1.83
CA ALA A 106 7.12 -3.51 0.86
C ALA A 106 8.62 -3.76 1.02
N MET A 107 9.13 -3.71 2.25
CA MET A 107 10.54 -3.92 2.57
C MET A 107 11.00 -5.34 2.23
N PHE A 108 10.22 -6.36 2.61
CA PHE A 108 10.53 -7.76 2.31
C PHE A 108 10.68 -8.02 0.81
N HIS A 109 9.78 -7.47 -0.01
CA HIS A 109 9.85 -7.60 -1.47
C HIS A 109 10.74 -6.57 -2.16
N SER A 110 11.48 -5.74 -1.40
CA SER A 110 12.34 -4.67 -1.94
C SER A 110 11.58 -3.72 -2.89
N LEU A 111 10.35 -3.35 -2.51
CA LEU A 111 9.48 -2.45 -3.25
C LEU A 111 9.51 -1.03 -2.66
N THR A 112 9.33 -0.02 -3.51
CA THR A 112 9.03 1.33 -3.03
C THR A 112 7.57 1.39 -2.61
N LEU A 113 7.29 1.69 -1.35
CA LEU A 113 5.94 1.97 -0.86
C LEU A 113 5.50 3.34 -1.42
N ILE A 114 4.36 3.38 -2.09
CA ILE A 114 3.73 4.63 -2.51
C ILE A 114 2.61 4.93 -1.54
N SER A 115 2.78 5.98 -0.74
CA SER A 115 1.82 6.43 0.26
C SER A 115 1.81 7.95 0.35
N ASN A 116 0.64 8.51 0.66
CA ASN A 116 0.49 9.92 1.03
C ASN A 116 0.45 10.12 2.56
N ASP A 117 0.73 9.09 3.35
CA ASP A 117 0.85 9.20 4.80
C ASP A 117 2.26 9.62 5.19
N SER A 118 2.38 10.77 5.87
CA SER A 118 3.66 11.27 6.37
C SER A 118 4.27 10.39 7.46
N ASP A 119 3.44 9.65 8.19
CA ASP A 119 3.90 8.83 9.31
C ASP A 119 4.78 7.65 8.84
N MET A 120 4.63 7.24 7.57
CA MET A 120 5.49 6.24 6.93
C MET A 120 6.96 6.67 6.86
N GLN A 121 7.26 7.97 6.88
CA GLN A 121 8.63 8.48 6.92
C GLN A 121 9.34 8.16 8.23
N ASN A 122 8.59 7.81 9.28
CA ASN A 122 9.19 7.39 10.53
C ASN A 122 9.84 6.01 10.43
N ILE A 123 9.47 5.16 9.46
CA ILE A 123 10.02 3.81 9.30
C ILE A 123 11.41 3.90 8.66
N GLU A 124 12.43 3.46 9.39
CA GLU A 124 13.80 3.49 8.90
C GLU A 124 14.02 2.52 7.73
N SER A 125 14.84 2.93 6.76
CA SER A 125 15.17 2.16 5.55
C SER A 125 14.00 1.83 4.61
N LEU A 126 12.80 2.36 4.85
CA LEU A 126 11.67 2.24 3.93
C LEU A 126 11.87 3.12 2.69
N SER A 127 11.85 2.51 1.50
CA SER A 127 11.78 3.27 0.25
C SER A 127 10.37 3.82 0.07
N LEU A 128 10.21 5.14 0.19
CA LEU A 128 8.92 5.81 0.13
C LEU A 128 8.82 6.74 -1.09
N GLY A 129 7.68 6.70 -1.76
CA GLY A 129 7.29 7.65 -2.80
C GLY A 129 5.86 8.15 -2.59
N ASN A 130 5.49 9.22 -3.28
CA ASN A 130 4.14 9.78 -3.20
C ASN A 130 3.60 10.11 -4.59
N TRP A 131 2.39 9.67 -4.88
CA TRP A 131 1.68 9.92 -6.14
C TRP A 131 0.54 10.95 -6.01
N LEU A 132 0.38 11.54 -4.83
CA LEU A 132 -0.56 12.62 -4.51
C LEU A 132 0.13 13.96 -4.24
#